data_AF-A0A484NIX9-F1
#
_entry.id   AF-A0A484NIX9-F1
#
_cell.length_a   1.000
_cell.length_b   1.000
_cell.length_c   1.000
_cell.angle_alpha   90.00
_cell.angle_beta   90.00
_cell.angle_gamma   90.00
#
_symmetry.space_group_name_H-M   'P 1'
#
loop_
_entity.id
_entity.type
_entity.pdbx_description
1 polymer ?
#
loop_
_entity_poly.entity_id
_entity_poly.type
_entity_poly.pdbx_seq_one_letter_code
_entity_poly.pdbx_strand_id
1 'polypeptide(L)'
;MGYLDGIIIGKSADDAEWYQFDALLQGWILSSVSDEVSDLVLANSPTAAALWKAIYKLFHDNKHARAMQLEHRFRTTIKGTKRINECCHTLKNLADYLDDVNAPVTEHALVLQVLQGLPHDIRGQVHFLQYQNPFPSFLEVRSALLLVEQQ
;
A
#
# COMPACT_ATOMS: atom_id res chain seq x y z
N MET A 1 -13.02 7.64 23.92
CA MET A 1 -12.29 8.14 22.74
C MET A 1 -11.61 9.49 22.97
N GLY A 2 -12.17 10.42 23.74
CA GLY A 2 -11.61 11.79 23.87
C GLY A 2 -10.16 11.93 24.37
N TYR A 3 -9.56 10.94 25.04
CA TYR A 3 -8.14 10.98 25.44
C TYR A 3 -7.19 10.84 24.25
N LEU A 4 -7.45 9.93 23.30
CA LEU A 4 -6.58 9.69 22.15
C LEU A 4 -6.74 10.77 21.06
N ASP A 5 -7.93 11.36 20.98
CA ASP A 5 -8.21 12.48 20.08
C ASP A 5 -7.74 13.84 20.64
N GLY A 6 -7.24 13.87 21.88
CA GLY A 6 -6.76 15.08 22.56
C GLY A 6 -7.88 16.06 22.99
N ILE A 7 -9.14 15.59 23.00
CA ILE A 7 -10.31 16.38 23.41
C ILE A 7 -10.38 16.49 24.94
N ILE A 8 -9.99 15.43 25.65
CA ILE A 8 -9.92 15.40 27.11
C ILE A 8 -8.48 15.73 27.51
N ILE A 9 -8.28 16.93 28.05
CA ILE A 9 -6.99 17.43 28.56
C ILE A 9 -7.03 17.56 30.08
N GLY A 10 -5.87 17.45 30.71
CA GLY A 10 -5.73 17.66 32.16
C GLY A 10 -6.22 19.05 32.55
N LYS A 11 -7.04 19.12 33.59
CA LYS A 11 -7.66 20.38 34.04
C LYS A 11 -6.64 21.33 34.69
N SER A 12 -5.58 20.76 35.27
CA SER A 12 -4.45 21.47 35.87
C SER A 12 -3.24 20.52 36.01
N ALA A 13 -2.11 21.04 36.49
CA ALA A 13 -0.92 20.23 36.80
C ALA A 13 -1.16 19.20 37.94
N ASP A 14 -2.23 19.37 38.72
CA ASP A 14 -2.58 18.50 39.85
C ASP A 14 -3.65 17.45 39.49
N ASP A 15 -4.02 17.35 38.21
CA ASP A 15 -5.02 16.40 37.71
C ASP A 15 -4.46 14.96 37.63
N ALA A 16 -4.18 14.39 38.81
CA ALA A 16 -3.51 13.09 38.97
C ALA A 16 -4.27 11.95 38.28
N GLU A 17 -5.60 12.00 38.26
CA GLU A 17 -6.44 11.01 37.59
C GLU A 17 -6.20 11.02 36.07
N TRP A 18 -6.14 12.22 35.47
CA TRP A 18 -5.85 12.38 34.05
C TRP A 18 -4.45 11.85 33.70
N TYR A 19 -3.41 12.24 34.47
CA TYR A 19 -2.04 11.79 34.21
C TYR A 19 -1.87 10.28 34.39
N GLN A 20 -2.52 9.69 35.40
CA GLN A 20 -2.48 8.24 35.59
C GLN A 20 -3.11 7.51 34.40
N PHE A 21 -4.26 7.99 33.92
CA PHE A 21 -4.94 7.38 32.79
C PHE A 21 -4.17 7.56 31.47
N ASP A 22 -3.62 8.76 31.23
CA ASP A 22 -2.77 9.03 30.07
C ASP A 22 -1.52 8.12 30.06
N ALA A 23 -0.86 7.94 31.20
CA ALA A 23 0.29 7.03 31.33
C ALA A 23 -0.08 5.56 31.05
N LEU A 24 -1.25 5.10 31.51
CA LEU A 24 -1.75 3.75 31.22
C LEU A 24 -1.98 3.56 29.71
N LEU A 25 -2.58 4.55 29.05
CA LEU A 25 -2.79 4.51 27.61
C LEU A 25 -1.47 4.52 26.83
N GLN A 26 -0.49 5.33 27.25
CA GLN A 26 0.85 5.31 26.65
C GLN A 26 1.48 3.92 26.75
N GLY A 27 1.44 3.30 27.93
CA GLY A 27 1.98 1.95 28.14
C GLY A 27 1.30 0.91 27.26
N TRP A 28 -0.04 0.98 27.14
CA TRP A 28 -0.79 0.07 26.27
C TRP A 28 -0.44 0.24 24.80
N ILE A 29 -0.38 1.48 24.30
CA ILE A 29 0.00 1.78 22.91
C ILE A 29 1.41 1.24 22.61
N LEU A 30 2.40 1.58 23.44
CA LEU A 30 3.79 1.12 23.25
C LEU A 30 3.91 -0.41 23.30
N SER A 31 3.10 -1.10 24.10
CA SER A 31 3.09 -2.57 24.17
C SER A 31 2.49 -3.26 22.93
N SER A 32 1.75 -2.52 22.10
CA SER A 32 1.02 -3.05 20.94
C SER A 32 1.71 -2.80 19.60
N VAL A 33 2.74 -1.96 19.58
CA VAL A 33 3.56 -1.67 18.40
C VAL A 33 4.94 -2.33 18.53
N SER A 34 5.69 -2.42 17.44
CA SER A 34 7.06 -2.94 17.50
C SER A 34 8.00 -1.96 18.21
N ASP A 35 9.09 -2.48 18.77
CA ASP A 35 10.13 -1.67 19.42
C ASP A 35 10.66 -0.56 18.50
N GLU A 36 10.84 -0.86 17.21
CA GLU A 36 11.28 0.10 16.20
C GLU A 36 10.28 1.27 16.02
N VAL A 37 8.97 1.00 16.06
CA VAL A 37 7.95 2.06 15.98
C VAL A 37 7.93 2.86 17.27
N SER A 38 8.03 2.20 18.43
CA SER A 38 8.11 2.85 19.75
C SER A 38 9.25 3.84 19.82
N ASP A 39 10.47 3.44 19.43
CA ASP A 39 11.66 4.30 19.45
C ASP A 39 11.50 5.55 18.58
N LEU A 40 10.85 5.41 17.42
CA LEU A 40 10.62 6.53 16.49
C LEU A 40 9.65 7.58 17.03
N VAL A 41 8.63 7.18 17.80
CA VAL A 41 7.56 8.09 18.24
C VAL A 41 7.74 8.61 19.67
N LEU A 42 8.51 7.91 20.51
CA LEU A 42 8.61 8.19 21.95
C LEU A 42 9.24 9.56 22.26
N ALA A 43 10.30 9.94 21.54
CA ALA A 43 11.09 11.13 21.85
C ALA A 43 10.30 12.46 21.80
N ASN A 44 9.18 12.50 21.07
CA ASN A 44 8.41 13.73 20.82
C ASN A 44 6.93 13.63 21.22
N SER A 45 6.55 12.63 22.00
CA SER A 45 5.14 12.32 22.30
C SER A 45 4.86 12.34 23.80
N PRO A 46 4.62 13.52 24.41
CA PRO A 46 4.47 13.64 25.86
C PRO A 46 3.15 13.08 26.42
N THR A 47 2.19 12.74 25.55
CA THR A 47 0.86 12.25 25.94
C THR A 47 0.44 11.08 25.05
N ALA A 48 -0.54 10.29 25.50
CA ALA A 48 -1.10 9.21 24.70
C ALA A 48 -1.70 9.73 23.37
N ALA A 49 -2.31 10.92 23.39
CA ALA A 49 -2.82 11.58 22.19
C ALA A 49 -1.69 11.93 21.21
N ALA A 50 -0.58 12.48 21.70
CA ALA A 50 0.57 12.82 20.88
C ALA A 50 1.20 11.55 20.29
N LEU A 51 1.33 10.51 21.09
CA LEU A 51 1.85 9.20 20.69
C LEU A 51 1.00 8.57 19.59
N TRP A 52 -0.31 8.53 19.80
CA TRP A 52 -1.28 8.04 18.81
C TRP A 52 -1.21 8.83 17.51
N LYS A 53 -1.14 10.17 17.59
CA LYS A 53 -1.01 11.04 16.41
C LYS A 53 0.32 10.85 15.68
N ALA A 54 1.42 10.63 16.40
CA ALA A 54 2.73 10.36 15.81
C ALA A 54 2.75 9.00 15.09
N ILE A 55 2.20 7.95 15.69
CA ILE A 55 2.03 6.64 15.04
C ILE A 55 1.13 6.78 13.82
N TYR A 56 -0.02 7.45 13.96
CA TYR A 56 -0.93 7.70 12.85
C TYR A 56 -0.19 8.40 11.71
N LYS A 57 0.56 9.47 11.96
CA LYS A 57 1.38 10.15 10.95
C LYS A 57 2.47 9.27 10.36
N LEU A 58 3.17 8.47 11.16
CA LEU A 58 4.22 7.57 10.67
C LEU A 58 3.69 6.63 9.57
N PHE A 59 2.46 6.14 9.74
CA PHE A 59 1.82 5.25 8.77
C PHE A 59 0.98 5.99 7.71
N HIS A 60 0.46 7.18 8.03
CA HIS A 60 -0.41 7.97 7.16
C HIS A 60 0.36 8.93 6.25
N ASP A 61 1.42 9.59 6.73
CA ASP A 61 2.28 10.47 5.95
C ASP A 61 3.22 9.67 5.03
N ASN A 62 3.47 8.39 5.35
CA ASN A 62 4.21 7.47 4.49
C ASN A 62 3.39 6.94 3.30
N LYS A 63 2.17 7.46 3.06
CA LYS A 63 1.40 7.16 1.85
C LYS A 63 2.20 7.40 0.58
N HIS A 64 2.99 8.48 0.52
CA HIS A 64 3.82 8.80 -0.63
C HIS A 64 4.95 7.79 -0.85
N ALA A 65 5.68 7.40 0.20
CA ALA A 65 6.75 6.41 0.03
C ALA A 65 6.19 5.00 -0.19
N ARG A 66 5.03 4.65 0.39
CA ARG A 66 4.30 3.42 0.07
C ARG A 66 3.83 3.40 -1.38
N ALA A 67 3.27 4.51 -1.88
CA ALA A 67 2.91 4.66 -3.29
C ALA A 67 4.14 4.48 -4.19
N MET A 68 5.27 5.10 -3.86
CA MET A 68 6.52 4.97 -4.60
C MET A 68 7.02 3.51 -4.63
N GLN A 69 7.00 2.80 -3.50
CA GLN A 69 7.39 1.40 -3.44
C GLN A 69 6.45 0.50 -4.24
N LEU A 70 5.13 0.72 -4.13
CA LEU A 70 4.13 -0.03 -4.89
C LEU A 70 4.26 0.24 -6.39
N GLU A 71 4.47 1.48 -6.79
CA GLU A 71 4.69 1.88 -8.19
C GLU A 71 5.97 1.26 -8.74
N HIS A 72 7.06 1.27 -7.96
CA HIS A 72 8.30 0.60 -8.34
C HIS A 72 8.07 -0.90 -8.56
N ARG A 73 7.41 -1.58 -7.62
CA ARG A 73 7.05 -2.99 -7.75
C ARG A 73 6.16 -3.24 -8.95
N PHE A 74 5.18 -2.37 -9.20
CA PHE A 74 4.30 -2.47 -10.36
C PHE A 74 5.10 -2.40 -11.67
N ARG A 75 5.96 -1.39 -11.83
CA ARG A 75 6.78 -1.18 -13.03
C ARG A 75 7.84 -2.25 -13.26
N THR A 76 8.34 -2.88 -12.19
CA THR A 76 9.38 -3.93 -12.26
C THR A 76 8.81 -5.35 -12.27
N THR A 77 7.49 -5.52 -12.08
CA THR A 77 6.87 -6.84 -12.14
C THR A 77 6.88 -7.36 -13.57
N ILE A 78 7.52 -8.51 -13.73
CA ILE A 78 7.60 -9.29 -14.97
C ILE A 78 7.12 -10.72 -14.70
N LYS A 79 6.72 -11.47 -15.74
CA LYS A 79 6.35 -12.89 -15.61
C LYS A 79 7.51 -13.71 -15.02
N GLY A 80 8.72 -13.52 -15.56
CA GLY A 80 9.88 -14.33 -15.18
C GLY A 80 9.59 -15.82 -15.37
N THR A 81 9.83 -16.60 -14.32
CA THR A 81 9.52 -18.05 -14.27
C THR A 81 8.10 -18.38 -13.81
N LYS A 82 7.30 -17.37 -13.41
CA LYS A 82 5.94 -17.54 -12.91
C LYS A 82 4.96 -17.86 -14.04
N ARG A 83 3.78 -18.39 -13.72
CA ARG A 83 2.69 -18.55 -14.72
C ARG A 83 2.11 -17.18 -15.10
N ILE A 84 1.54 -17.07 -16.29
CA ILE A 84 0.89 -15.83 -16.74
C ILE A 84 -0.18 -15.39 -15.74
N ASN A 85 -1.01 -16.33 -15.27
CA ASN A 85 -2.07 -16.00 -14.31
C ASN A 85 -1.54 -15.40 -13.01
N GLU A 86 -0.43 -15.92 -12.48
CA GLU A 86 0.21 -15.41 -11.27
C GLU A 86 0.76 -13.99 -11.46
N CYS A 87 1.37 -13.73 -12.62
CA CYS A 87 1.87 -12.40 -12.98
C CYS A 87 0.71 -11.40 -13.11
N CYS A 88 -0.35 -11.75 -13.85
CA CYS A 88 -1.54 -10.91 -14.00
C CYS A 88 -2.21 -10.61 -12.66
N HIS A 89 -2.35 -11.63 -11.81
CA HIS A 89 -2.91 -11.46 -10.46
C HIS A 89 -2.04 -10.54 -9.60
N THR A 90 -0.72 -10.70 -9.65
CA THR A 90 0.22 -9.83 -8.91
C THR A 90 0.08 -8.36 -9.36
N LEU A 91 0.02 -8.11 -10.67
CA LEU A 91 -0.14 -6.77 -11.21
C LEU A 91 -1.49 -6.14 -10.85
N LYS A 92 -2.57 -6.93 -10.88
CA LYS A 92 -3.90 -6.46 -10.48
C LYS A 92 -3.93 -6.05 -9.00
N ASN A 93 -3.38 -6.89 -8.12
CA ASN A 93 -3.28 -6.56 -6.69
C ASN A 93 -2.44 -5.31 -6.45
N LEU A 94 -1.33 -5.13 -7.17
CA LEU A 94 -0.51 -3.91 -7.06
C LEU A 94 -1.28 -2.66 -7.50
N ALA A 95 -2.09 -2.75 -8.56
CA ALA A 95 -2.96 -1.64 -8.98
C ALA A 95 -4.03 -1.31 -7.92
N ASP A 96 -4.62 -2.33 -7.29
CA ASP A 96 -5.62 -2.15 -6.23
C ASP A 96 -4.96 -1.53 -4.97
N TYR A 97 -3.77 -1.98 -4.57
CA TYR A 97 -3.03 -1.37 -3.45
C TYR A 97 -2.57 0.06 -3.73
N LEU A 98 -2.34 0.40 -4.99
CA LEU A 98 -2.03 1.75 -5.42
C LEU A 98 -3.26 2.67 -5.30
N ASP A 99 -4.45 2.16 -5.61
CA ASP A 99 -5.71 2.86 -5.38
C ASP A 99 -5.95 3.13 -3.88
N ASP A 100 -5.69 2.14 -3.01
CA ASP A 100 -5.80 2.27 -1.54
C ASP A 100 -4.94 3.41 -0.95
N VAL A 101 -3.85 3.79 -1.63
CA VAL A 101 -2.95 4.89 -1.23
C VAL A 101 -3.15 6.16 -2.04
N ASN A 102 -4.28 6.29 -2.75
CA ASN A 102 -4.65 7.43 -3.61
C ASN A 102 -3.70 7.66 -4.80
N ALA A 103 -3.10 6.60 -5.33
CA ALA A 103 -2.23 6.63 -6.51
C ALA A 103 -2.76 5.70 -7.62
N PRO A 104 -4.00 5.89 -8.10
CA PRO A 104 -4.68 4.93 -8.97
C PRO A 104 -3.93 4.69 -10.29
N VAL A 105 -3.93 3.44 -10.73
CA VAL A 105 -3.41 3.03 -12.04
C VAL A 105 -4.56 2.91 -13.02
N THR A 106 -4.42 3.56 -14.18
CA THR A 106 -5.44 3.43 -15.25
C THR A 106 -5.43 2.03 -15.85
N GLU A 107 -6.57 1.57 -16.36
CA GLU A 107 -6.65 0.26 -17.03
C GLU A 107 -5.65 0.14 -18.18
N HIS A 108 -5.49 1.22 -18.96
CA HIS A 108 -4.50 1.30 -20.02
C HIS A 108 -3.06 1.08 -19.50
N ALA A 109 -2.68 1.70 -18.38
CA ALA A 109 -1.37 1.50 -17.78
C ALA A 109 -1.19 0.07 -17.22
N LEU A 110 -2.24 -0.52 -16.64
CA LEU A 110 -2.25 -1.91 -16.20
C LEU A 110 -1.99 -2.88 -17.36
N VAL A 111 -2.70 -2.72 -18.46
CA VAL A 111 -2.52 -3.54 -19.67
C VAL A 111 -1.12 -3.38 -20.26
N LEU A 112 -0.62 -2.15 -20.37
CA LEU A 112 0.74 -1.92 -20.87
C LEU A 112 1.79 -2.59 -19.99
N GLN A 113 1.66 -2.52 -18.67
CA GLN A 113 2.58 -3.17 -17.75
C GLN A 113 2.55 -4.70 -17.90
N VAL A 114 1.36 -5.29 -18.08
CA VAL A 114 1.24 -6.72 -18.38
C VAL A 114 2.02 -7.06 -19.63
N LEU A 115 1.80 -6.35 -20.74
CA LEU A 115 2.45 -6.63 -22.03
C LEU A 115 3.97 -6.41 -22.00
N GLN A 116 4.43 -5.41 -21.26
CA GLN A 116 5.86 -5.12 -21.08
C GLN A 116 6.56 -6.18 -20.21
N GLY A 117 5.84 -6.73 -19.23
CA GLY A 117 6.35 -7.75 -18.31
C GLY A 117 6.45 -9.16 -18.90
N LEU A 118 6.05 -9.35 -20.17
CA LEU A 118 6.12 -10.65 -20.85
C LEU A 118 7.51 -10.92 -21.44
N PRO A 119 7.95 -12.19 -21.45
CA PRO A 119 9.15 -12.60 -22.17
C PRO A 119 8.95 -12.46 -23.69
N HIS A 120 10.06 -12.38 -24.43
CA HIS A 120 10.06 -12.00 -25.86
C HIS A 120 9.21 -12.92 -26.75
N ASP A 121 9.24 -14.23 -26.48
CA ASP A 121 8.48 -15.28 -27.16
C ASP A 121 6.96 -15.08 -27.04
N ILE A 122 6.45 -14.83 -25.84
CA ILE A 122 5.03 -14.60 -25.60
C ILE A 122 4.63 -13.21 -26.10
N ARG A 123 5.47 -12.20 -25.84
CA ARG A 123 5.20 -10.81 -26.23
C ARG A 123 5.07 -10.66 -27.75
N GLY A 124 5.86 -11.40 -28.53
CA GLY A 124 5.75 -11.41 -30.00
C GLY A 124 4.40 -11.93 -30.49
N GLN A 125 3.86 -12.98 -29.84
CA GLN A 125 2.58 -13.58 -30.21
C GLN A 125 1.38 -12.67 -29.92
N VAL A 126 1.45 -11.89 -28.85
CA VAL A 126 0.36 -10.98 -28.44
C VAL A 126 0.57 -9.52 -28.84
N HIS A 127 1.57 -9.22 -29.68
CA HIS A 127 1.92 -7.84 -30.02
C HIS A 127 0.75 -7.07 -30.66
N PHE A 128 -0.12 -7.79 -31.39
CA PHE A 128 -1.31 -7.22 -32.04
C PHE A 128 -2.29 -6.56 -31.05
N LEU A 129 -2.31 -6.98 -29.77
CA LEU A 129 -3.19 -6.41 -28.74
C LEU A 129 -2.93 -4.91 -28.50
N GLN A 130 -1.71 -4.43 -28.76
CA GLN A 130 -1.35 -3.01 -28.59
C GLN A 130 -2.00 -2.09 -29.63
N TYR A 131 -2.49 -2.65 -30.74
CA TYR A 131 -3.04 -1.90 -31.87
C TYR A 131 -4.56 -2.03 -32.01
N GLN A 132 -5.22 -2.71 -31.07
CA GLN A 132 -6.68 -2.85 -31.11
C GLN A 132 -7.38 -1.52 -30.81
N ASN A 133 -8.53 -1.29 -31.46
CA ASN A 133 -9.40 -0.15 -31.23
C ASN A 133 -10.86 -0.64 -31.11
N PRO A 134 -11.51 -0.52 -29.93
CA PRO A 134 -10.98 0.07 -28.70
C PRO A 134 -9.80 -0.74 -28.11
N PHE A 135 -8.97 -0.07 -27.32
CA PHE A 135 -7.85 -0.71 -26.63
C PHE A 135 -8.38 -1.81 -25.68
N PRO A 136 -7.74 -2.99 -25.60
CA PRO A 136 -8.32 -4.11 -24.90
C PRO A 136 -8.27 -3.90 -23.39
N SER A 137 -9.29 -4.41 -22.71
CA SER A 137 -9.36 -4.45 -21.25
C SER A 137 -8.32 -5.41 -20.67
N PHE A 138 -8.05 -5.27 -19.37
CA PHE A 138 -7.16 -6.19 -18.66
C PHE A 138 -7.63 -7.65 -18.75
N LEU A 139 -8.94 -7.88 -18.73
CA LEU A 139 -9.52 -9.23 -18.78
C LEU A 139 -9.36 -9.87 -20.16
N GLU A 140 -9.53 -9.10 -21.24
CA GLU A 140 -9.32 -9.59 -22.61
C GLU A 140 -7.86 -9.96 -22.84
N VAL A 141 -6.92 -9.11 -22.41
CA VAL A 141 -5.47 -9.37 -22.50
C VAL A 141 -5.09 -10.61 -21.71
N ARG A 142 -5.56 -10.73 -20.46
CA ARG A 142 -5.32 -11.93 -19.64
C ARG A 142 -5.84 -13.20 -20.33
N SER A 143 -7.02 -13.13 -20.93
CA SER A 143 -7.64 -14.28 -21.61
C SER A 143 -6.84 -14.70 -22.84
N ALA A 144 -6.40 -13.73 -23.67
CA ALA A 144 -5.54 -14.00 -24.83
C ALA A 144 -4.19 -14.62 -24.40
N LEU A 145 -3.59 -14.12 -23.31
CA LEU A 145 -2.33 -14.66 -22.81
C LEU A 145 -2.45 -16.09 -22.29
N LEU A 146 -3.55 -16.43 -21.62
CA LEU A 146 -3.79 -17.80 -21.15
C LEU A 146 -3.94 -18.79 -22.30
N LEU A 147 -4.52 -18.38 -23.43
CA LEU A 147 -4.58 -19.21 -24.63
C LEU A 147 -3.19 -19.49 -25.21
N VAL A 148 -2.29 -18.49 -25.18
CA VAL A 148 -0.91 -18.63 -25.65
C VAL A 148 -0.08 -19.53 -24.72
N GLU A 149 -0.29 -19.49 -23.41
CA GLU A 149 0.46 -20.34 -22.45
C GLU A 149 0.10 -21.84 -22.55
N GLN A 150 -1.03 -22.18 -23.18
CA GLN A 150 -1.50 -23.56 -23.37
C GLN A 150 -1.07 -24.20 -24.70
N GLN A 151 -0.40 -23.43 -25.58
CA GLN A 151 0.13 -23.90 -26.87
C GLN A 151 1.56 -24.39 -26.73
#